data_AF-A0A835QD23-F1
#
_entry.id   AF-A0A835QD23-F1
#
_cell.length_a   1.000
_cell.length_b   1.000
_cell.length_c   1.000
_cell.angle_alpha   90.00
_cell.angle_beta   90.00
_cell.angle_gamma   90.00
#
_symmetry.space_group_name_H-M   'P 1'
#
loop_
_entity.id
_entity.type
_entity.pdbx_description
1 polymer ?
#
loop_
_entity_poly.entity_id
_entity_poly.type
_entity_poly.pdbx_seq_one_letter_code
_entity_poly.pdbx_strand_id
1 'polypeptide(L)'
;MVLVYPTGVRIIVHTANLIHVDWNNKTQGLWFQDFPWKDVKNLSDSSSFERDLLEYLHNLKMPDLIVNLPKLGNVNICASFFKKFDYSSAVVRLIASVPGYHSGSNLKKWGHMKVRSVLEECVFDKEFCKSPLVYQFSSLGSLDEKWMSEFGASMSSGILDDKSQLSTGKPLIIWPTVEDVRCSLEGYAAGSAIPSPRNNVEKTS
;
A
#
# COMPACT_ATOMS: atom_id res chain seq x y z
N MET A 1 9.03 -3.10 -6.46
CA MET A 1 9.90 -3.39 -7.63
C MET A 1 9.06 -3.53 -8.88
N VAL A 2 9.64 -3.27 -10.06
CA VAL A 2 9.00 -3.49 -11.36
C VAL A 2 9.98 -4.23 -12.26
N LEU A 3 9.60 -5.42 -12.73
CA LEU A 3 10.48 -6.29 -13.52
C LEU A 3 9.88 -6.49 -14.92
N VAL A 4 10.61 -6.08 -15.96
CA VAL A 4 10.15 -6.18 -17.35
C VAL A 4 10.75 -7.42 -18.02
N TYR A 5 9.88 -8.24 -18.60
CA TYR A 5 10.22 -9.49 -19.29
C TYR A 5 9.75 -9.45 -20.74
N PRO A 6 10.27 -10.34 -21.62
CA PRO A 6 9.75 -10.48 -22.98
C PRO A 6 8.25 -10.79 -23.04
N THR A 7 7.68 -11.40 -22.00
CA THR A 7 6.26 -11.79 -21.92
C THR A 7 5.37 -10.75 -21.25
N GLY A 8 5.91 -9.73 -20.58
CA GLY A 8 5.12 -8.74 -19.85
C GLY A 8 5.90 -8.04 -18.73
N VAL A 9 5.20 -7.59 -17.70
CA VAL A 9 5.77 -6.95 -16.51
C VAL A 9 5.31 -7.66 -15.23
N ARG A 10 6.20 -7.82 -14.27
CA ARG A 10 5.85 -8.18 -12.89
C ARG A 10 5.89 -6.94 -12.01
N ILE A 11 4.78 -6.66 -11.33
CA ILE A 11 4.73 -5.66 -10.27
C ILE A 11 4.90 -6.38 -8.94
N ILE A 12 5.82 -5.90 -8.10
CA ILE A 12 6.08 -6.46 -6.77
C ILE A 12 5.96 -5.33 -5.74
N VAL A 13 5.13 -5.52 -4.73
CA VAL A 13 5.04 -4.64 -3.55
C VAL A 13 5.44 -5.47 -2.33
N HIS A 14 6.45 -5.02 -1.60
CA HIS A 14 6.95 -5.72 -0.41
C HIS A 14 7.36 -4.72 0.67
N THR A 15 7.52 -5.21 1.90
CA THR A 15 7.86 -4.38 3.07
C THR A 15 9.36 -4.39 3.40
N ALA A 16 10.12 -5.37 2.90
CA ALA A 16 11.55 -5.50 3.19
C ALA A 16 12.41 -4.44 2.49
N ASN A 17 13.36 -3.82 3.18
CA ASN A 17 14.43 -3.06 2.54
C ASN A 17 15.41 -4.01 1.80
N LEU A 18 16.18 -3.49 0.84
CA LEU A 18 17.14 -4.29 0.07
C LEU A 18 18.48 -4.47 0.80
N ILE A 19 18.41 -4.97 2.03
CA ILE A 19 19.56 -5.28 2.89
C ILE A 19 19.36 -6.65 3.53
N HIS A 20 20.44 -7.42 3.71
CA HIS A 20 20.37 -8.81 4.16
C HIS A 20 19.50 -9.03 5.41
N VAL A 21 19.61 -8.14 6.40
CA VAL A 21 18.90 -8.27 7.68
C VAL A 21 17.37 -8.30 7.55
N ASP A 22 16.81 -7.59 6.58
CA ASP A 22 15.35 -7.53 6.36
C ASP A 22 14.79 -8.78 5.66
N TRP A 23 15.66 -9.61 5.07
CA TRP A 23 15.29 -10.82 4.32
C TRP A 23 15.59 -12.13 5.08
N ASN A 24 16.09 -12.04 6.31
CA ASN A 24 16.56 -13.21 7.05
C ASN A 24 15.60 -13.60 8.18
N ASN A 25 15.57 -12.82 9.27
CA ASN A 25 14.89 -13.21 10.52
C ASN A 25 13.67 -12.33 10.85
N LYS A 26 13.10 -11.65 9.84
CA LYS A 26 11.93 -10.77 10.00
C LYS A 26 10.73 -11.30 9.25
N THR A 27 9.54 -11.14 9.83
CA THR A 27 8.28 -11.35 9.11
C THR A 27 8.07 -10.18 8.14
N GLN A 28 8.00 -10.48 6.84
CA GLN A 28 7.80 -9.50 5.78
C GLN A 28 6.60 -9.88 4.91
N GLY A 29 5.94 -8.87 4.35
CA GLY A 29 4.89 -9.05 3.35
C GLY A 29 5.44 -8.92 1.93
N LEU A 30 4.92 -9.73 1.02
CA LEU A 30 5.19 -9.62 -0.42
C LEU A 30 3.95 -9.99 -1.21
N TRP A 31 3.54 -9.08 -2.10
CA TRP A 31 2.56 -9.33 -3.14
C TRP A 31 3.24 -9.13 -4.50
N PHE A 32 2.91 -9.99 -5.46
CA PHE A 32 3.27 -9.76 -6.85
C PHE A 32 2.18 -10.27 -7.79
N GLN A 33 2.15 -9.69 -8.98
CA GLN A 33 1.34 -10.17 -10.09
C GLN A 33 2.05 -9.88 -11.41
N ASP A 34 1.87 -10.79 -12.36
CA ASP A 34 2.33 -10.64 -13.74
C ASP A 34 1.23 -10.08 -14.64
N PHE A 35 1.61 -9.16 -15.52
CA PHE A 35 0.74 -8.48 -16.46
C PHE A 35 1.33 -8.59 -17.87
N PRO A 36 0.59 -9.14 -18.85
CA PRO A 36 1.10 -9.30 -20.21
C PRO A 36 1.21 -7.94 -20.91
N TRP A 37 1.79 -7.93 -22.11
CA TRP A 37 1.72 -6.77 -23.00
C TRP A 37 0.28 -6.52 -23.46
N LYS A 38 -0.11 -5.24 -23.62
CA LYS A 38 -1.38 -4.88 -24.26
C LYS A 38 -1.35 -5.19 -25.74
N ASP A 39 -2.49 -5.66 -26.24
CA ASP A 39 -2.77 -5.66 -27.67
C ASP A 39 -2.91 -4.23 -28.19
N VAL A 40 -2.47 -3.98 -29.42
CA VAL A 40 -2.52 -2.66 -30.08
C VAL A 40 -3.94 -2.07 -30.11
N LYS A 41 -4.97 -2.93 -30.09
CA LYS A 41 -6.38 -2.53 -30.10
C LYS A 41 -6.89 -2.02 -28.75
N ASN A 42 -6.25 -2.38 -27.64
CA ASN A 42 -6.75 -2.14 -26.28
C ASN A 42 -5.96 -1.06 -25.53
N LEU A 43 -5.24 -0.19 -26.25
CA LEU A 43 -4.40 0.84 -25.64
C LEU A 43 -5.20 1.91 -24.87
N SER A 44 -6.49 2.07 -25.14
CA SER A 44 -7.38 3.01 -24.45
C SER A 44 -7.96 2.49 -23.14
N ASP A 45 -8.00 1.17 -22.96
CA ASP A 45 -8.60 0.56 -21.79
C ASP A 45 -7.64 0.68 -20.61
N SER A 46 -8.16 1.17 -19.48
CA SER A 46 -7.36 1.40 -18.28
C SER A 46 -8.10 0.89 -17.06
N SER A 47 -7.49 -0.04 -16.33
CA SER A 47 -8.03 -0.52 -15.06
C SER A 47 -7.77 0.49 -13.93
N SER A 48 -8.47 0.36 -12.80
CA SER A 48 -8.18 1.19 -11.63
C SER A 48 -6.73 1.05 -11.17
N PHE A 49 -6.20 -0.18 -11.20
CA PHE A 49 -4.81 -0.47 -10.84
C PHE A 49 -3.82 0.26 -11.76
N GLU A 50 -4.05 0.24 -13.07
CA GLU A 50 -3.21 0.96 -14.04
C GLU A 50 -3.17 2.46 -13.76
N ARG A 51 -4.33 3.09 -13.58
CA ARG A 51 -4.41 4.52 -13.29
C ARG A 51 -3.65 4.88 -12.02
N ASP A 52 -3.90 4.14 -10.94
CA ASP A 52 -3.27 4.36 -9.64
C ASP A 52 -1.74 4.17 -9.72
N LEU A 53 -1.26 3.13 -10.42
CA LEU A 53 0.17 2.86 -10.60
C LEU A 53 0.87 3.97 -11.40
N LEU A 54 0.31 4.36 -12.55
CA LEU A 54 0.91 5.38 -13.40
C LEU A 54 0.93 6.74 -12.71
N GLU A 55 -0.15 7.10 -12.02
CA GLU A 55 -0.21 8.34 -11.26
C GLU A 55 0.82 8.35 -10.12
N TYR A 56 1.00 7.22 -9.42
CA TYR A 56 2.03 7.08 -8.41
C TYR A 56 3.44 7.25 -8.99
N LEU A 57 3.77 6.57 -10.09
CA LEU A 57 5.08 6.68 -10.75
C LEU A 57 5.37 8.09 -11.27
N HIS A 58 4.35 8.79 -11.78
CA HIS A 58 4.47 10.19 -12.16
C HIS A 58 4.77 11.10 -10.96
N ASN A 59 4.10 10.90 -9.82
CA ASN A 59 4.34 11.69 -8.61
C ASN A 59 5.71 11.40 -7.97
N LEU A 60 6.23 10.17 -8.10
CA LEU A 60 7.60 9.84 -7.73
C LEU A 60 8.65 10.52 -8.61
N LYS A 61 8.26 11.16 -9.72
CA LYS A 61 9.16 11.73 -10.72
C LYS A 61 10.20 10.71 -11.19
N MET A 62 9.72 9.49 -11.49
CA MET A 62 10.58 8.42 -11.96
C MET A 62 11.43 8.91 -13.14
N PRO A 63 12.77 8.83 -13.05
CA PRO A 63 13.63 9.29 -14.12
C PRO A 63 13.53 8.38 -15.35
N ASP A 64 13.80 8.96 -16.49
CA ASP A 64 13.92 8.25 -17.76
C ASP A 64 15.15 7.34 -17.74
N LEU A 65 14.96 6.09 -18.12
CA LEU A 65 16.02 5.09 -18.17
C LEU A 65 16.05 4.45 -19.55
N ILE A 66 17.10 4.74 -20.33
CA ILE A 66 17.30 4.13 -21.65
C ILE A 66 17.99 2.78 -21.45
N VAL A 67 17.33 1.70 -21.86
CA VAL A 67 17.87 0.34 -21.82
C VAL A 67 17.61 -0.38 -23.14
N ASN A 68 18.45 -1.37 -23.45
CA ASN A 68 18.18 -2.31 -24.52
C ASN A 68 17.42 -3.52 -23.96
N LEU A 69 16.14 -3.67 -24.33
CA LEU A 69 15.35 -4.84 -23.94
C LEU A 69 15.39 -5.89 -25.05
N PRO A 70 15.50 -7.20 -24.71
CA PRO A 70 15.33 -8.27 -25.67
C PRO A 70 14.02 -8.11 -26.45
N LYS A 71 14.08 -8.21 -27.78
CA LYS A 71 12.98 -8.03 -28.75
C LYS A 71 12.47 -6.61 -28.97
N LEU A 72 12.60 -5.69 -28.01
CA LEU A 72 12.15 -4.29 -28.17
C LEU A 72 13.28 -3.33 -28.57
N GLY A 73 14.54 -3.74 -28.42
CA GLY A 73 15.69 -2.89 -28.68
C GLY A 73 15.80 -1.77 -27.65
N ASN A 74 16.34 -0.62 -28.07
CA ASN A 74 16.51 0.53 -27.20
C ASN A 74 15.15 1.15 -26.88
N VAL A 75 14.80 1.17 -25.59
CA VAL A 75 13.57 1.76 -25.08
C VAL A 75 13.89 2.72 -23.95
N ASN A 76 13.09 3.78 -23.85
CA ASN A 76 13.07 4.65 -22.68
C ASN A 76 12.02 4.14 -21.69
N ILE A 77 12.45 3.69 -20.52
CA ILE A 77 11.57 3.30 -19.41
C ILE A 77 11.32 4.56 -18.57
N CYS A 78 10.10 5.08 -18.68
CA CYS A 78 9.57 6.16 -17.84
C CYS A 78 8.16 5.77 -17.36
N ALA A 79 7.49 6.61 -16.57
CA ALA A 79 6.15 6.29 -16.06
C ALA A 79 5.16 5.87 -17.17
N SER A 80 5.16 6.56 -18.32
CA SER A 80 4.25 6.23 -19.44
C SER A 80 4.61 4.94 -20.18
N PHE A 81 5.84 4.43 -20.05
CA PHE A 81 6.24 3.13 -20.60
C PHE A 81 5.34 2.01 -20.07
N PHE A 82 4.92 2.11 -18.81
CA PHE A 82 4.10 1.10 -18.15
C PHE A 82 2.65 1.04 -18.64
N LYS A 83 2.20 1.99 -19.48
CA LYS A 83 0.90 1.90 -20.19
C LYS A 83 0.84 0.76 -21.20
N LYS A 84 1.99 0.19 -21.58
CA LYS A 84 2.10 -0.88 -22.59
C LYS A 84 1.70 -2.26 -22.07
N PHE A 85 1.39 -2.41 -20.77
CA PHE A 85 1.02 -3.68 -20.15
C PHE A 85 -0.45 -3.70 -19.76
N ASP A 86 -1.09 -4.87 -19.85
CA ASP A 86 -2.51 -5.05 -19.57
C ASP A 86 -2.74 -5.40 -18.10
N TYR A 87 -3.33 -4.47 -17.35
CA TYR A 87 -3.64 -4.63 -15.93
C TYR A 87 -5.12 -4.97 -15.68
N SER A 88 -5.87 -5.41 -16.69
CA SER A 88 -7.28 -5.80 -16.55
C SER A 88 -7.48 -6.96 -15.57
N SER A 89 -6.48 -7.84 -15.44
CA SER A 89 -6.48 -8.99 -14.53
C SER A 89 -6.12 -8.66 -13.08
N ALA A 90 -5.86 -7.39 -12.74
CA ALA A 90 -5.45 -7.00 -11.38
C ALA A 90 -6.52 -7.38 -10.34
N VAL A 91 -6.13 -8.18 -9.34
CA VAL A 91 -7.04 -8.64 -8.26
C VAL A 91 -6.95 -7.79 -7.00
N VAL A 92 -6.19 -6.69 -7.03
CA VAL A 92 -5.95 -5.80 -5.89
C VAL A 92 -6.21 -4.34 -6.25
N ARG A 93 -6.40 -3.51 -5.22
CA ARG A 93 -6.41 -2.04 -5.35
C ARG A 93 -5.07 -1.50 -4.85
N LEU A 94 -4.46 -0.60 -5.63
CA LEU A 94 -3.22 0.07 -5.21
C LEU A 94 -3.57 1.26 -4.32
N ILE A 95 -3.00 1.28 -3.12
CA ILE A 95 -3.12 2.36 -2.15
C ILE A 95 -1.72 2.90 -1.90
N ALA A 96 -1.48 4.13 -2.34
CA ALA A 96 -0.18 4.77 -2.25
C ALA A 96 -0.27 6.10 -1.50
N SER A 97 0.87 6.56 -0.98
CA SER A 97 1.02 7.88 -0.39
C SER A 97 2.12 8.64 -1.12
N VAL A 98 1.87 9.90 -1.44
CA VAL A 98 2.86 10.79 -2.05
C VAL A 98 2.94 12.09 -1.24
N PRO A 99 4.13 12.69 -1.07
CA PRO A 99 4.27 13.96 -0.35
C PRO A 99 3.47 15.08 -1.00
N GLY A 100 2.81 15.91 -0.18
CA GLY A 100 2.11 17.10 -0.65
C GLY A 100 0.84 17.41 0.13
N TYR A 101 0.27 18.58 -0.13
CA TYR A 101 -1.05 18.97 0.34
C TYR A 101 -2.06 18.69 -0.77
N HIS A 102 -2.97 17.76 -0.52
CA HIS A 102 -3.95 17.30 -1.50
C HIS A 102 -5.33 17.86 -1.17
N SER A 103 -5.98 18.48 -2.15
CA SER A 103 -7.29 19.11 -1.98
C SER A 103 -8.19 18.86 -3.19
N GLY A 104 -9.48 19.17 -3.05
CA GLY A 104 -10.47 18.95 -4.10
C GLY A 104 -10.52 17.49 -4.55
N SER A 105 -10.46 17.26 -5.86
CA SER A 105 -10.48 15.93 -6.47
C SER A 105 -9.25 15.07 -6.13
N ASN A 106 -8.13 15.68 -5.70
CA ASN A 106 -6.91 14.96 -5.34
C ASN A 106 -6.94 14.41 -3.90
N LEU A 107 -7.85 14.89 -3.04
CA LEU A 107 -7.92 14.47 -1.64
C LEU A 107 -8.11 12.95 -1.51
N LYS A 108 -8.90 12.34 -2.39
CA LYS A 108 -9.25 10.92 -2.38
C LYS A 108 -8.22 10.01 -3.08
N LYS A 109 -7.10 10.56 -3.57
CA LYS A 109 -6.14 9.80 -4.38
C LYS A 109 -5.05 9.10 -3.56
N TRP A 110 -4.75 9.58 -2.36
CA TRP A 110 -3.58 9.15 -1.59
C TRP A 110 -3.90 8.81 -0.13
N GLY A 111 -3.06 7.99 0.48
CA GLY A 111 -3.11 7.68 1.91
C GLY A 111 -4.44 7.07 2.37
N HIS A 112 -4.84 7.37 3.60
CA HIS A 112 -6.08 6.85 4.19
C HIS A 112 -7.35 7.33 3.49
N MET A 113 -7.30 8.45 2.77
CA MET A 113 -8.44 8.92 1.96
C MET A 113 -8.63 8.10 0.68
N LYS A 114 -7.55 7.53 0.13
CA LYS A 114 -7.66 6.50 -0.91
C LYS A 114 -8.27 5.22 -0.37
N VAL A 115 -7.85 4.77 0.82
CA VAL A 115 -8.47 3.61 1.51
C VAL A 115 -9.97 3.82 1.65
N ARG A 116 -10.36 4.97 2.20
CA ARG A 116 -11.77 5.36 2.35
C ARG A 116 -12.55 5.23 1.05
N SER A 117 -12.02 5.78 -0.03
CA SER A 117 -12.69 5.76 -1.34
C SER A 117 -12.84 4.36 -1.91
N VAL A 118 -11.84 3.49 -1.68
CA VAL A 118 -11.92 2.07 -2.08
C VAL A 118 -12.98 1.34 -1.26
N LEU A 119 -13.00 1.52 0.07
CA LEU A 119 -13.94 0.85 0.95
C LEU A 119 -15.38 1.35 0.79
N GLU A 120 -15.59 2.61 0.39
CA GLU A 120 -16.91 3.16 0.03
C GLU A 120 -17.56 2.40 -1.15
N GLU A 121 -16.77 1.70 -1.97
CA GLU A 121 -17.26 0.85 -3.08
C GLU A 121 -17.60 -0.58 -2.63
N CYS A 122 -17.30 -0.95 -1.39
CA CYS A 122 -17.44 -2.31 -0.87
C CYS A 122 -18.73 -2.49 -0.05
N VAL A 123 -19.36 -3.65 -0.24
CA VAL A 123 -20.49 -4.13 0.56
C VAL A 123 -20.00 -5.27 1.45
N PHE A 124 -20.36 -5.22 2.73
CA PHE A 124 -19.93 -6.17 3.75
C PHE A 124 -21.13 -6.93 4.33
N ASP A 125 -20.90 -8.19 4.67
CA ASP A 125 -21.87 -9.00 5.40
C ASP A 125 -22.11 -8.43 6.81
N LYS A 126 -23.30 -8.68 7.36
CA LYS A 126 -23.70 -8.17 8.69
C LYS A 126 -22.78 -8.63 9.83
N GLU A 127 -22.07 -9.74 9.67
CA GLU A 127 -21.11 -10.24 10.66
C GLU A 127 -19.91 -9.29 10.85
N PHE A 128 -19.57 -8.50 9.83
CA PHE A 128 -18.49 -7.52 9.93
C PHE A 128 -18.90 -6.27 10.70
N CYS A 129 -20.19 -6.09 10.99
CA CYS A 129 -20.67 -4.96 11.79
C CYS A 129 -20.07 -5.02 13.21
N LYS A 130 -19.48 -3.90 13.66
CA LYS A 130 -18.74 -3.79 14.93
C LYS A 130 -17.50 -4.67 15.00
N SER A 131 -16.97 -5.14 13.88
CA SER A 131 -15.67 -5.80 13.85
C SER A 131 -14.55 -4.84 14.27
N PRO A 132 -13.55 -5.32 15.02
CA PRO A 132 -12.44 -4.48 15.45
C PRO A 132 -11.59 -4.05 14.25
N LEU A 133 -11.12 -2.80 14.29
CA LEU A 133 -10.09 -2.32 13.36
C LEU A 133 -8.72 -2.70 13.92
N VAL A 134 -7.99 -3.56 13.19
CA VAL A 134 -6.66 -4.03 13.60
C VAL A 134 -5.58 -3.26 12.87
N TYR A 135 -4.67 -2.65 13.63
CA TYR A 135 -3.51 -1.93 13.11
C TYR A 135 -2.23 -2.66 13.49
N GLN A 136 -1.49 -3.12 12.50
CA GLN A 136 -0.16 -3.71 12.67
C GLN A 136 0.85 -2.87 11.91
N PHE A 137 1.92 -2.46 12.59
CA PHE A 137 2.97 -1.62 12.03
C PHE A 137 4.29 -1.87 12.77
N SER A 138 5.41 -1.42 12.20
CA SER A 138 6.75 -1.50 12.80
C SER A 138 7.35 -0.13 13.14
N SER A 139 6.65 0.98 12.88
CA SER A 139 7.02 2.30 13.39
C SER A 139 5.80 3.05 13.91
N LEU A 140 5.96 3.80 15.00
CA LEU A 140 4.91 4.64 15.58
C LEU A 140 5.38 6.10 15.68
N GLY A 141 4.70 6.96 14.91
CA GLY A 141 4.85 8.42 14.99
C GLY A 141 4.07 9.03 16.14
N SER A 142 4.00 10.36 16.18
CA SER A 142 3.11 11.06 17.11
C SER A 142 1.68 10.98 16.61
N LEU A 143 0.80 10.35 17.37
CA LEU A 143 -0.63 10.25 17.09
C LEU A 143 -1.42 11.07 18.11
N ASP A 144 -2.55 11.62 17.69
CA ASP A 144 -3.55 12.23 18.56
C ASP A 144 -4.94 11.61 18.31
N GLU A 145 -5.86 11.82 19.24
CA GLU A 145 -7.20 11.22 19.18
C GLU A 145 -7.99 11.66 17.95
N LYS A 146 -7.79 12.93 17.51
CA LYS A 146 -8.48 13.48 16.35
C LYS A 146 -8.06 12.74 15.08
N TRP A 147 -6.75 12.53 14.91
CA TRP A 147 -6.21 11.78 13.79
C TRP A 147 -6.63 10.31 13.83
N MET A 148 -6.61 9.66 15.00
CA MET A 148 -7.05 8.28 15.14
C MET A 148 -8.54 8.10 14.80
N SER A 149 -9.38 9.07 15.17
CA SER A 149 -10.80 9.09 14.80
C SER A 149 -11.00 9.23 13.30
N GLU A 150 -10.27 10.16 12.66
CA GLU A 150 -10.31 10.35 11.21
C GLU A 150 -9.83 9.10 10.45
N PHE A 151 -8.72 8.52 10.89
CA PHE A 151 -8.15 7.30 10.30
C PHE A 151 -9.11 6.12 10.46
N GLY A 152 -9.70 5.94 11.65
CA GLY A 152 -10.70 4.92 11.92
C GLY A 152 -11.93 5.06 11.02
N ALA A 153 -12.44 6.28 10.82
CA ALA A 153 -13.56 6.55 9.93
C ALA A 153 -13.24 6.20 8.45
N SER A 154 -12.00 6.41 8.01
CA SER A 154 -11.56 5.97 6.68
C SER A 154 -11.53 4.45 6.54
N MET A 155 -11.15 3.73 7.59
CA MET A 155 -11.03 2.26 7.58
C MET A 155 -12.37 1.53 7.65
N SER A 156 -13.46 2.25 7.85
CA SER A 156 -14.79 1.68 8.04
C SER A 156 -15.86 2.31 7.15
N SER A 157 -15.46 2.86 6.01
CA SER A 157 -16.36 3.60 5.11
C SER A 157 -17.20 2.71 4.19
N GLY A 158 -17.13 1.39 4.36
CA GLY A 158 -18.01 0.45 3.67
C GLY A 158 -19.45 0.50 4.14
N ILE A 159 -20.32 -0.20 3.41
CA ILE A 159 -21.73 -0.36 3.74
C ILE A 159 -22.09 -1.82 3.97
N LEU A 160 -23.15 -2.07 4.72
CA LEU A 160 -23.77 -3.38 4.84
C LEU A 160 -24.72 -3.64 3.66
N ASP A 161 -25.12 -4.90 3.46
CA ASP A 161 -26.09 -5.30 2.41
C ASP A 161 -27.43 -4.54 2.49
N ASP A 162 -27.83 -4.12 3.69
CA ASP A 162 -29.04 -3.32 3.92
C ASP A 162 -28.81 -1.80 3.71
N LYS A 163 -27.66 -1.43 3.14
CA LYS A 163 -27.21 -0.06 2.85
C LYS A 163 -26.97 0.81 4.09
N SER A 164 -26.98 0.25 5.29
CA SER A 164 -26.53 0.96 6.48
C SER A 164 -25.00 1.08 6.52
N GLN A 165 -24.49 2.06 7.26
CA GLN A 165 -23.03 2.26 7.39
C GLN A 165 -22.40 1.13 8.22
N LEU A 166 -21.21 0.68 7.80
CA LEU A 166 -20.42 -0.25 8.57
C LEU A 166 -19.97 0.43 9.88
N SER A 167 -20.47 -0.06 11.01
CA SER A 167 -20.00 0.40 12.32
C SER A 167 -18.72 -0.34 12.73
N THR A 168 -17.86 0.34 13.49
CA THR A 168 -16.58 -0.21 13.96
C THR A 168 -16.65 -0.71 15.39
N GLY A 169 -15.92 -1.79 15.64
CA GLY A 169 -15.59 -2.24 16.98
C GLY A 169 -14.41 -1.46 17.57
N LYS A 170 -13.94 -1.92 18.74
CA LYS A 170 -12.78 -1.35 19.41
C LYS A 170 -11.53 -1.46 18.51
N PRO A 171 -10.74 -0.39 18.32
CA PRO A 171 -9.47 -0.48 17.63
C PRO A 171 -8.48 -1.34 18.43
N LEU A 172 -7.71 -2.17 17.72
CA LEU A 172 -6.69 -3.05 18.28
C LEU A 172 -5.34 -2.72 17.62
N ILE A 173 -4.31 -2.53 18.43
CA ILE A 173 -2.95 -2.28 17.96
C ILE A 173 -2.13 -3.54 18.22
N ILE A 174 -1.46 -4.02 17.19
CA ILE A 174 -0.48 -5.10 17.26
C ILE A 174 0.90 -4.47 17.13
N TRP A 175 1.62 -4.45 18.24
CA TRP A 175 2.96 -3.89 18.34
C TRP A 175 3.86 -4.78 19.21
N PRO A 176 5.11 -5.07 18.81
CA PRO A 176 6.01 -5.90 19.59
C PRO A 176 6.29 -5.31 20.98
N THR A 177 6.15 -6.12 22.02
CA THR A 177 6.58 -5.76 23.37
C THR A 177 8.09 -5.88 23.53
N VAL A 178 8.63 -5.33 24.61
CA VAL A 178 10.05 -5.51 24.98
C VAL A 178 10.40 -6.99 25.10
N GLU A 179 9.47 -7.80 25.62
CA GLU A 179 9.67 -9.23 25.81
C GLU A 179 9.64 -10.00 24.49
N ASP A 180 8.74 -9.65 23.56
CA ASP A 180 8.71 -10.21 22.21
C ASP A 180 10.04 -9.96 21.48
N VAL A 181 10.57 -8.75 21.58
CA VAL A 181 11.87 -8.38 20.99
C VAL A 181 13.00 -9.15 21.65
N ARG A 182 13.05 -9.19 22.99
CA ARG A 182 14.09 -9.89 23.76
C ARG A 182 14.15 -11.38 23.41
N CYS A 183 12.99 -12.01 23.21
CA CYS A 183 12.87 -13.44 22.90
C CYS A 183 12.86 -13.76 21.40
N SER A 184 12.98 -12.75 20.52
CA SER A 184 13.06 -12.97 19.08
C SER A 184 14.39 -13.60 18.65
N LEU A 185 14.45 -14.09 17.40
CA LEU A 185 15.67 -14.68 16.81
C LEU A 185 16.86 -13.70 16.75
N GLU A 186 16.60 -12.40 16.70
CA GLU A 186 17.64 -11.35 16.67
C GLU A 186 17.85 -10.71 18.06
N GLY A 187 17.07 -11.12 19.07
CA GLY A 187 17.06 -10.49 20.39
C GLY A 187 16.82 -8.97 20.30
N TYR A 188 17.48 -8.20 21.17
CA TYR A 188 17.36 -6.74 21.17
C TYR A 188 17.79 -6.06 19.86
N ALA A 189 18.59 -6.71 19.00
CA ALA A 189 18.95 -6.15 17.71
C ALA A 189 17.73 -5.96 16.79
N ALA A 190 16.66 -6.76 16.97
CA ALA A 190 15.40 -6.59 16.24
C ALA A 190 14.77 -5.21 16.46
N GLY A 191 14.99 -4.60 17.63
CA GLY A 191 14.43 -3.29 18.01
C GLY A 191 14.88 -2.14 17.12
N SER A 192 16.00 -2.28 16.41
CA SER A 192 16.46 -1.28 15.42
C SER A 192 15.51 -1.14 14.22
N ALA A 193 14.74 -2.18 13.92
CA ALA A 193 13.71 -2.19 12.88
C ALA A 193 12.31 -1.84 13.42
N ILE A 194 12.21 -1.47 14.71
CA ILE A 194 10.94 -1.12 15.38
C ILE A 194 11.03 0.31 15.96
N PRO A 195 11.28 1.35 15.12
CA PRO A 195 11.54 2.70 15.63
C PRO A 195 10.28 3.36 16.18
N SER A 196 10.33 3.72 17.47
CA SER A 196 9.39 4.65 18.09
C SER A 196 10.09 5.51 19.15
N PRO A 197 10.11 6.85 18.99
CA PRO A 197 10.66 7.74 20.00
C PRO A 197 9.93 7.58 21.34
N ARG A 198 10.69 7.52 22.45
CA ARG A 198 10.17 7.43 23.81
C ARG A 198 9.05 8.45 24.09
N ASN A 199 9.25 9.69 23.63
CA ASN A 199 8.29 10.79 23.78
C ASN A 199 6.96 10.59 23.03
N ASN A 200 6.88 9.65 22.08
CA ASN A 200 5.63 9.33 21.37
C ASN A 200 4.86 8.22 22.09
N VAL A 201 5.57 7.28 22.74
CA VAL A 201 4.96 6.14 23.44
C VAL A 201 4.61 6.44 24.90
N GLU A 202 5.32 7.37 25.55
CA GLU A 202 5.06 7.78 26.94
C GLU A 202 4.09 8.96 27.06
N LYS A 203 3.41 9.36 25.96
CA LYS A 203 2.35 10.37 26.06
C LYS A 203 1.19 9.80 26.86
N THR A 204 1.10 10.18 28.13
CA THR A 204 -0.11 10.02 28.93
C THR A 204 -1.17 10.95 28.36
N SER A 205 -2.22 10.36 27.78
CA SER A 205 -3.52 10.99 27.53
C SER A 205 -4.13 11.54 28.81
#